data_AF-A0A2J7ZLA7-F1
#
_entry.id   AF-A0A2J7ZLA7-F1
#
_cell.length_a   1.000
_cell.length_b   1.000
_cell.length_c   1.000
_cell.angle_alpha   90.00
_cell.angle_beta   90.00
_cell.angle_gamma   90.00
#
_symmetry.space_group_name_H-M   'P 1'
#
loop_
_entity.id
_entity.type
_entity.pdbx_description
1 polymer ?
#
loop_
_entity_poly.entity_id
_entity_poly.type
_entity_poly.pdbx_seq_one_letter_code
_entity_poly.pdbx_strand_id
1 'polypeptide(L)'
;MGREELAAALRQRLGFSLTLRPSSVAHPEAGVGLFVEGEVRPGTLVALFPGVLYGRTQLAHMPNFPRVDTANPFLSCRFDQSIVD
;
A
#
# COMPACT_ATOMS: atom_id res chain seq x y z
N MET A 1 21.48 -7.74 11.60
CA MET A 1 20.40 -6.84 12.02
C MET A 1 19.08 -7.53 11.75
N GLY A 2 18.36 -7.91 12.81
CA GLY A 2 17.07 -8.60 12.70
C GLY A 2 15.94 -7.65 12.33
N ARG A 3 14.82 -8.19 11.85
CA ARG A 3 13.60 -7.41 11.51
C ARG A 3 13.12 -6.55 12.68
N GLU A 4 13.16 -7.08 13.89
CA GLU A 4 12.72 -6.39 15.11
C GLU A 4 13.65 -5.25 15.51
N GLU A 5 14.96 -5.46 15.41
CA GLU A 5 15.96 -4.41 15.63
C GLU A 5 15.81 -3.26 14.63
N LEU A 6 15.52 -3.58 13.36
CA LEU A 6 15.22 -2.58 12.33
C LEU A 6 13.93 -1.82 12.63
N ALA A 7 12.85 -2.52 12.98
CA ALA A 7 11.60 -1.88 13.34
C ALA A 7 11.77 -0.94 14.54
N ALA A 8 12.51 -1.36 15.57
CA ALA A 8 12.81 -0.54 16.74
C ALA A 8 13.64 0.70 16.36
N ALA A 9 14.68 0.53 15.56
CA ALA A 9 15.52 1.64 15.09
C ALA A 9 14.74 2.64 14.22
N LEU A 10 13.86 2.15 13.33
CA LEU A 10 12.99 3.01 12.52
C LEU A 10 12.00 3.78 13.39
N ARG A 11 11.35 3.11 14.36
CA ARG A 11 10.44 3.78 15.29
C ARG A 11 11.15 4.87 16.10
N GLN A 12 12.36 4.61 16.58
CA GLN A 12 13.17 5.61 17.29
C GLN A 12 13.53 6.82 16.40
N ARG A 13 13.79 6.60 15.11
CA ARG A 13 14.17 7.68 14.18
C ARG A 13 12.99 8.47 13.62
N LEU A 14 11.87 7.79 13.33
CA LEU A 14 10.71 8.38 12.66
C LEU A 14 9.68 8.93 13.66
N GLY A 15 9.71 8.47 14.92
CA GLY A 15 8.73 8.86 15.94
C GLY A 15 7.38 8.18 15.82
N PHE A 16 7.20 7.31 14.82
CA PHE A 16 6.01 6.50 14.64
C PHE A 16 6.35 5.09 14.11
N SER A 17 5.39 4.19 14.24
CA SER A 17 5.39 2.87 13.61
C SER A 17 4.03 2.56 13.00
N LEU A 18 3.99 1.58 12.10
CA LEU A 18 2.77 1.13 11.45
C LEU A 18 2.39 -0.27 11.91
N THR A 19 1.10 -0.48 12.21
CA THR A 19 0.57 -1.77 12.64
C THR A 19 -0.66 -2.17 11.84
N LEU A 20 -0.73 -3.45 11.49
CA LEU A 20 -1.88 -4.04 10.81
C LEU A 20 -2.85 -4.60 11.85
N ARG A 21 -4.11 -4.20 11.78
CA ARG A 21 -5.19 -4.62 12.70
C ARG A 21 -6.51 -4.70 11.94
N PRO A 22 -7.55 -5.38 12.46
CA PRO A 22 -8.89 -5.29 11.88
C PRO A 22 -9.31 -3.83 11.70
N SER A 23 -9.85 -3.50 10.53
CA SER A 23 -10.25 -2.13 10.21
C SER A 23 -11.36 -1.66 11.16
N SER A 24 -11.27 -0.40 11.58
CA SER A 24 -12.33 0.25 12.38
C SER A 24 -13.45 0.85 11.52
N VAL A 25 -13.31 0.80 10.19
CA VAL A 25 -14.33 1.28 9.26
C VAL A 25 -15.50 0.31 9.28
N ALA A 26 -16.70 0.84 9.53
CA ALA A 26 -17.95 0.07 9.56
C ALA A 26 -18.41 -0.32 8.15
N HIS A 27 -17.66 -1.18 7.48
CA HIS A 27 -17.99 -1.72 6.16
C HIS A 27 -17.65 -3.22 6.09
N PRO A 28 -18.52 -4.07 5.51
CA PRO A 28 -18.31 -5.52 5.45
C PRO A 28 -16.99 -5.93 4.78
N GLU A 29 -16.54 -5.16 3.80
CA GLU A 29 -15.31 -5.44 3.02
C GLU A 29 -14.07 -4.69 3.55
N ALA A 30 -14.15 -4.00 4.69
CA ALA A 30 -13.05 -3.17 5.19
C ALA A 30 -11.80 -3.98 5.60
N GLY A 31 -11.95 -5.28 5.90
CA GLY A 31 -10.85 -6.19 6.14
C GLY A 31 -9.83 -5.69 7.18
N VAL A 32 -8.57 -5.60 6.76
CA VAL A 32 -7.42 -5.20 7.59
C VAL A 32 -7.04 -3.75 7.31
N GLY A 33 -6.96 -2.94 8.36
CA GLY A 33 -6.50 -1.55 8.31
C GLY A 33 -5.02 -1.40 8.68
N LEU A 34 -4.44 -0.30 8.21
CA LEU A 34 -3.09 0.17 8.58
C LEU A 34 -3.22 1.32 9.57
N PHE A 35 -2.63 1.14 10.75
CA PHE A 35 -2.73 2.11 11.85
C PHE A 35 -1.37 2.70 12.17
N VAL A 36 -1.37 3.99 12.51
CA VAL A 36 -0.19 4.69 13.01
C VAL A 36 -0.15 4.60 14.53
N GLU A 37 1.04 4.31 15.06
CA GLU A 37 1.34 4.41 16.49
C GLU A 37 2.45 5.46 16.69
N GLY A 38 2.14 6.52 17.42
CA GLY A 38 3.03 7.69 17.56
C GLY A 38 2.41 8.94 16.92
N GLU A 39 3.25 9.90 16.54
CA GLU A 39 2.82 11.16 15.94
C GLU A 39 3.32 11.27 14.49
N VAL A 40 2.42 11.61 13.57
CA VAL A 40 2.74 11.87 12.16
C VAL A 40 2.25 13.27 11.82
N ARG A 41 3.18 14.14 11.43
CA ARG A 41 2.86 15.52 11.01
C ARG A 41 2.29 15.54 9.58
N PRO A 42 1.45 16.53 9.25
CA PRO A 42 1.02 16.75 7.87
C PRO A 42 2.21 16.88 6.90
N GLY A 43 2.13 16.19 5.77
CA GLY A 43 3.20 16.16 4.75
C GLY A 43 4.26 15.06 4.98
N THR A 44 4.21 14.32 6.09
CA THR A 44 5.12 13.19 6.33
C THR A 44 4.80 12.00 5.41
N LEU A 45 5.84 11.38 4.85
CA LEU A 45 5.74 10.10 4.15
C LEU A 45 5.48 8.97 5.15
N VAL A 46 4.33 8.30 5.04
CA VAL A 46 3.90 7.25 5.99
C VAL A 46 4.23 5.86 5.48
N ALA A 47 3.87 5.56 4.23
CA ALA A 47 4.06 4.26 3.62
C ALA A 47 4.39 4.40 2.13
N LEU A 48 5.01 3.37 1.57
CA LEU A 48 5.18 3.19 0.14
C LEU A 48 4.15 2.17 -0.33
N PHE A 49 3.67 2.32 -1.56
CA PHE A 49 2.89 1.32 -2.26
C PHE A 49 3.78 0.66 -3.33
N PRO A 50 4.68 -0.26 -2.94
CA PRO A 50 5.55 -0.94 -3.89
C PRO A 50 4.75 -2.00 -4.66
N GLY A 51 5.19 -2.30 -5.88
CA GLY A 51 4.55 -3.30 -6.72
C GLY A 51 5.23 -3.47 -8.06
N VAL A 52 4.68 -4.36 -8.89
CA VAL A 52 5.13 -4.54 -10.28
C VAL A 52 4.51 -3.45 -11.14
N LEU A 53 5.31 -2.84 -12.01
CA LEU A 53 4.84 -1.80 -12.91
C LEU A 53 4.47 -2.39 -14.27
N TYR A 54 3.20 -2.31 -14.64
CA TYR A 54 2.71 -2.70 -15.96
C TYR A 54 2.52 -1.48 -16.85
N GLY A 55 3.26 -1.41 -17.94
CA GLY A 55 3.05 -0.43 -19.01
C GLY A 55 1.95 -0.87 -19.97
N ARG A 56 1.58 0.02 -20.91
CA ARG A 56 0.45 -0.20 -21.83
C ARG A 56 0.53 -1.51 -22.62
N THR A 57 1.73 -1.90 -23.05
CA THR A 57 1.93 -3.13 -23.82
C THR A 57 1.75 -4.36 -22.94
N GLN A 58 2.14 -4.29 -21.67
CA GLN A 58 1.91 -5.38 -20.71
C GLN A 58 0.45 -5.51 -20.30
N LEU A 59 -0.28 -4.38 -20.14
CA LEU A 59 -1.70 -4.39 -19.77
C LEU A 59 -2.56 -5.21 -20.74
N ALA A 60 -2.24 -5.20 -22.05
CA ALA A 60 -2.95 -5.97 -23.07
C ALA A 60 -2.85 -7.49 -22.88
N HIS A 61 -1.89 -7.95 -22.08
CA HIS A 61 -1.71 -9.37 -21.75
C HIS A 61 -2.30 -9.76 -20.39
N MET A 62 -2.79 -8.80 -19.61
CA MET A 62 -3.42 -9.08 -18.32
C MET A 62 -4.83 -9.68 -18.53
N PRO A 63 -5.27 -10.57 -17.63
CA PRO A 63 -6.64 -11.04 -17.62
C PRO A 63 -7.64 -9.88 -17.59
N ASN A 64 -8.79 -10.07 -18.23
CA ASN A 64 -9.91 -9.11 -18.25
C ASN A 64 -9.64 -7.78 -18.96
N PHE A 65 -8.53 -7.61 -19.71
CA PHE A 65 -8.29 -6.40 -20.49
C PHE A 65 -9.49 -6.05 -21.40
N PRO A 66 -9.96 -4.79 -21.43
CA PRO A 66 -9.37 -3.60 -20.81
C PRO A 66 -9.71 -3.37 -19.32
N ARG A 67 -10.59 -4.17 -18.72
CA ARG A 67 -11.03 -4.08 -17.31
C ARG A 67 -10.17 -4.94 -16.39
N VAL A 68 -8.88 -4.66 -16.37
CA VAL A 68 -7.86 -5.42 -15.63
C VAL A 68 -8.06 -5.40 -14.10
N ASP A 69 -8.82 -4.43 -13.60
CA ASP A 69 -9.23 -4.25 -12.20
C ASP A 69 -10.40 -5.17 -11.78
N THR A 70 -11.01 -5.89 -12.72
CA THR A 70 -12.11 -6.82 -12.42
C THR A 70 -11.63 -7.87 -11.41
N ALA A 71 -12.23 -7.84 -10.21
CA ALA A 71 -11.90 -8.70 -9.07
C ALA A 71 -10.49 -8.52 -8.46
N ASN A 72 -9.75 -7.46 -8.81
CA ASN A 72 -8.50 -7.08 -8.14
C ASN A 72 -8.54 -5.61 -7.67
N PRO A 73 -8.91 -5.35 -6.40
CA PRO A 73 -8.99 -3.99 -5.87
C PRO A 73 -7.62 -3.38 -5.52
N PHE A 74 -6.52 -4.11 -5.72
CA PHE A 74 -5.18 -3.66 -5.32
C PHE A 74 -4.41 -2.92 -6.43
N LEU A 75 -4.94 -2.87 -7.64
CA LEU A 75 -4.31 -2.13 -8.74
C LEU A 75 -4.39 -0.61 -8.53
N SER A 76 -3.27 0.08 -8.72
CA SER A 76 -3.18 1.54 -8.63
C SER A 76 -2.73 2.15 -9.95
N CYS A 77 -3.59 2.97 -10.56
CA CYS A 77 -3.27 3.67 -11.80
C CYS A 77 -2.36 4.88 -11.56
N ARG A 78 -1.38 5.06 -12.44
CA ARG A 78 -0.50 6.23 -12.47
C ARG A 78 -0.83 7.13 -13.66
N PHE A 79 -0.45 8.40 -13.55
CA PHE A 79 -0.67 9.41 -14.60
C PHE A 79 0.06 9.10 -15.92
N ASP A 80 1.14 8.32 -15.86
CA ASP A 80 1.91 7.87 -17.02
C ASP A 80 1.27 6.66 -17.75
N GLN A 81 0.01 6.33 -17.43
CA GLN A 81 -0.77 5.22 -18.00
C GLN A 81 -0.19 3.83 -17.68
N SER A 82 0.67 3.75 -16.66
CA SER A 82 1.08 2.49 -16.06
C SER A 82 0.22 2.15 -14.84
N ILE A 83 0.23 0.87 -14.47
CA ILE A 83 -0.45 0.36 -13.28
C ILE A 83 0.59 -0.25 -12.35
N VAL A 84 0.47 0.03 -11.05
CA VAL A 84 1.18 -0.68 -9.98
C VAL A 84 0.26 -1.77 -9.44
N ASP A 85 0.79 -2.99 -9.39
CA ASP A 85 0.17 -4.17 -8.74
C ASP A 85 0.99 -4.60 -7.53
#